data_AF-A0A7X0P929-F1
#
_entry.id   AF-A0A7X0P929-F1
#
_cell.length_a   1.000
_cell.length_b   1.000
_cell.length_c   1.000
_cell.angle_alpha   90.00
_cell.angle_beta   90.00
_cell.angle_gamma   90.00
#
_symmetry.space_group_name_H-M   'P 1'
#
loop_
_entity.id
_entity.type
_entity.pdbx_description
1 polymer ?
#
loop_
_entity_poly.entity_id
_entity_poly.type
_entity_poly.pdbx_seq_one_letter_code
_entity_poly.pdbx_strand_id
1 'polypeptide(L)'
;MLRNPATGDIVRYRGKQGLHAVRAAIVTADTMTLDPEGVRIGALPPLDDASHVHLWVFTPGQVGGFHEYNVAPGDAPGTWHWPVTAG
;
A
#
# COMPACT_ATOMS: atom_id res chain seq x y z
N MET A 1 4.95 8.94 17.82
CA MET A 1 4.31 9.37 16.56
C MET A 1 4.55 8.28 15.53
N LEU A 2 3.49 7.79 14.88
CA LEU A 2 3.68 6.91 13.72
C LEU A 2 4.36 7.73 12.61
N ARG A 3 5.42 7.19 12.02
CA ARG A 3 6.08 7.79 10.85
C ARG A 3 5.23 7.56 9.60
N ASN A 4 5.44 8.39 8.57
CA ASN A 4 4.90 8.11 7.25
C ASN A 4 5.49 6.79 6.72
N PRO A 5 4.71 6.04 5.92
CA PRO A 5 5.23 4.88 5.22
C PRO A 5 6.28 5.32 4.20
N ALA A 6 7.29 4.49 4.02
CA ALA A 6 8.36 4.67 3.06
C ALA A 6 8.51 3.41 2.21
N THR A 7 9.08 3.57 1.04
CA THR A 7 9.33 2.50 0.08
C THR A 7 10.18 1.40 0.70
N GLY A 8 9.75 0.15 0.53
CA GLY A 8 10.33 -1.02 1.17
C GLY A 8 9.69 -1.42 2.50
N ASP A 9 8.85 -0.57 3.09
CA ASP A 9 8.14 -0.94 4.32
C ASP A 9 7.13 -2.06 4.11
N ILE A 10 7.05 -2.94 5.10
CA ILE A 10 6.03 -3.99 5.16
C ILE A 10 4.85 -3.49 5.99
N VAL A 11 3.69 -3.40 5.36
CA VAL A 11 2.43 -2.96 5.96
C VAL A 11 1.36 -4.05 5.87
N ARG A 12 0.23 -3.80 6.51
CA ARG A 12 -0.98 -4.61 6.38
C ARG A 12 -1.98 -3.90 5.47
N TYR A 13 -2.46 -4.61 4.45
CA TYR A 13 -3.49 -4.13 3.53
C TYR A 13 -4.82 -4.83 3.82
N ARG A 14 -5.92 -4.08 3.89
CA ARG A 14 -7.27 -4.65 4.02
C ARG A 14 -7.94 -4.71 2.66
N GLY A 15 -8.22 -5.90 2.15
CA GLY A 15 -8.76 -6.09 0.79
C GLY A 15 -10.14 -5.45 0.54
N LYS A 16 -10.33 -4.88 -0.67
CA LYS A 16 -11.61 -4.30 -1.16
C LYS A 16 -12.68 -5.35 -1.51
N GLN A 17 -12.30 -6.54 -1.97
CA GLN A 17 -13.22 -7.58 -2.45
C GLN A 17 -13.00 -8.95 -1.79
N GLY A 18 -14.11 -9.67 -1.57
CA GLY A 18 -14.15 -11.12 -1.42
C GLY A 18 -13.87 -11.71 -0.03
N LEU A 19 -13.10 -11.03 0.81
CA LEU A 19 -12.97 -11.26 2.26
C LEU A 19 -12.12 -10.07 2.75
N HIS A 20 -12.58 -9.30 3.74
CA HIS A 20 -11.83 -8.19 4.37
C HIS A 20 -10.59 -8.65 5.16
N ALA A 21 -9.96 -9.73 4.68
CA ALA A 21 -8.77 -10.34 5.20
C ALA A 21 -7.63 -9.34 5.13
N VAL A 22 -6.93 -9.27 6.25
CA VAL A 22 -5.69 -8.51 6.38
C VAL A 22 -4.59 -9.28 5.67
N ARG A 23 -3.94 -8.64 4.70
CA ARG A 23 -2.85 -9.20 3.89
C ARG A 23 -1.56 -8.47 4.17
N ALA A 24 -0.42 -9.14 3.98
CA ALA A 24 0.86 -8.45 3.94
C ALA A 24 1.00 -7.69 2.62
N ALA A 25 1.62 -6.52 2.66
CA ALA A 25 1.97 -5.74 1.49
C ALA A 25 3.31 -5.02 1.69
N ILE A 26 4.02 -4.75 0.59
CA ILE A 26 5.22 -3.92 0.58
C ILE A 26 4.86 -2.58 -0.06
N VAL A 27 5.32 -1.48 0.53
CA VAL A 27 5.27 -0.14 -0.09
C VAL A 27 6.23 -0.10 -1.26
N THR A 28 5.70 0.09 -2.47
CA THR A 28 6.48 0.18 -3.71
C THR A 28 6.74 1.61 -4.15
N ALA A 29 5.93 2.57 -3.69
CA ALA A 29 6.17 4.00 -3.89
C ALA A 29 5.53 4.84 -2.77
N ASP A 30 6.21 5.91 -2.40
CA ASP A 30 5.76 6.99 -1.52
C ASP A 30 6.02 8.35 -2.22
N THR A 31 5.73 9.46 -1.55
CA THR A 31 5.90 10.80 -2.16
C THR A 31 7.34 11.18 -2.51
N MET A 32 8.34 10.52 -1.92
CA MET A 32 9.76 10.75 -2.20
C MET A 32 10.29 9.88 -3.35
N THR A 33 9.64 8.75 -3.63
CA THR A 33 10.13 7.74 -4.59
C THR A 33 9.24 7.57 -5.81
N LEU A 34 8.00 8.07 -5.78
CA LEU A 34 7.10 8.03 -6.93
C LEU A 34 7.74 8.78 -8.11
N ASP A 35 7.89 8.09 -9.23
CA ASP A 35 8.45 8.69 -10.45
C ASP A 35 7.47 9.73 -11.03
N PRO A 36 7.81 11.03 -11.02
CA PRO A 36 6.92 12.07 -11.53
C PRO A 36 6.70 11.93 -13.04
N GLU A 37 7.64 11.35 -13.78
CA GLU A 37 7.50 11.16 -15.22
C GLU A 37 6.48 10.06 -15.52
N GLY A 38 6.55 8.94 -14.80
CA GLY A 38 5.55 7.87 -14.83
C GLY A 38 4.12 8.38 -14.57
N VAL A 39 3.96 9.31 -13.62
CA VAL A 39 2.66 9.98 -13.38
C VAL A 39 2.27 10.88 -14.55
N ARG A 40 3.19 11.70 -15.05
CA ARG A 40 2.96 12.64 -16.15
C ARG A 40 2.47 11.95 -17.42
N ILE A 41 2.99 10.75 -17.72
CA ILE A 41 2.59 9.96 -18.90
C ILE A 41 1.40 9.02 -18.65
N GLY A 42 0.85 9.00 -17.42
CA GLY A 42 -0.29 8.16 -17.04
C GLY A 42 0.04 6.69 -16.81
N ALA A 43 1.32 6.33 -16.64
CA ALA A 43 1.73 4.97 -16.33
C ALA A 43 1.47 4.59 -14.86
N LEU A 44 1.47 5.59 -13.96
CA LEU A 44 1.12 5.45 -12.55
C LEU A 44 0.12 6.53 -12.16
N PRO A 45 -0.85 6.24 -11.27
CA PRO A 45 -1.67 7.29 -10.69
C PRO A 45 -0.86 8.11 -9.67
N PRO A 46 -1.20 9.39 -9.45
CA PRO A 46 -0.59 10.19 -8.39
C PRO A 46 -0.98 9.65 -7.00
N LEU A 47 -0.25 10.10 -5.98
CA LEU A 47 -0.64 9.95 -4.57
C LEU A 47 -1.44 11.19 -4.14
N ASP A 48 -2.53 10.97 -3.40
CA ASP A 48 -3.38 12.08 -2.93
C ASP A 48 -2.67 12.92 -1.84
N ASP A 49 -1.93 12.28 -0.94
CA ASP A 49 -1.13 12.95 0.08
C ASP A 49 0.07 12.09 0.56
N ALA A 50 0.87 12.63 1.49
CA ALA A 50 2.08 12.00 2.02
C ALA A 50 1.86 10.72 2.84
N SER A 51 0.61 10.38 3.16
CA SER A 51 0.23 9.14 3.85
C SER A 51 -0.27 8.07 2.89
N HIS A 52 -0.55 8.41 1.63
CA HIS A 52 -0.91 7.46 0.59
C HIS A 52 0.32 6.78 0.00
N VAL A 53 0.16 5.54 -0.43
CA VAL A 53 1.26 4.73 -1.01
C VAL A 53 0.79 3.88 -2.17
N HIS A 54 1.73 3.41 -2.98
CA HIS A 54 1.51 2.25 -3.85
C HIS A 54 2.01 0.99 -3.15
N LEU A 55 1.28 -0.11 -3.34
CA LEU A 55 1.54 -1.38 -2.67
C LEU A 55 1.68 -2.51 -3.67
N TRP A 56 2.53 -3.48 -3.32
CA TRP A 56 2.43 -4.84 -3.81
C TRP A 56 1.86 -5.73 -2.71
N VAL A 57 0.69 -6.33 -2.96
CA VAL A 57 -0.09 -7.09 -1.99
C VAL A 57 0.08 -8.58 -2.21
N PHE A 58 0.34 -9.32 -1.12
CA PHE A 58 0.49 -10.78 -1.14
C PHE A 58 -0.78 -11.47 -0.64
N THR A 59 -1.19 -12.54 -1.32
CA THR A 59 -2.30 -13.39 -0.86
C THR A 59 -1.74 -14.72 -0.32
N PRO A 60 -2.05 -15.08 0.94
CA PRO A 60 -1.63 -16.35 1.50
C PRO A 60 -2.06 -17.55 0.63
N GLY A 61 -1.12 -18.47 0.38
CA GLY A 61 -1.38 -19.67 -0.43
C GLY A 61 -1.43 -19.44 -1.94
N GLN A 62 -1.16 -18.22 -2.42
CA GLN A 62 -1.06 -17.91 -3.84
C GLN A 62 0.38 -17.54 -4.23
N VAL A 63 0.76 -17.90 -5.46
CA VAL A 63 2.02 -17.47 -6.05
C VAL A 63 1.83 -16.07 -6.63
N GLY A 64 2.74 -15.15 -6.31
CA GLY A 64 2.71 -13.77 -6.79
C GLY A 64 1.93 -12.82 -5.88
N GLY A 65 1.41 -11.76 -6.48
CA GLY A 65 0.70 -10.68 -5.80
C GLY A 65 0.05 -9.74 -6.82
N PHE A 66 -0.51 -8.64 -6.33
CA PHE A 66 -1.12 -7.63 -7.19
C PHE A 66 -0.79 -6.22 -6.70
N HIS A 67 -0.81 -5.27 -7.63
CA HIS A 67 -0.61 -3.86 -7.30
C HIS A 67 -1.91 -3.25 -6.74
N GLU A 68 -1.77 -2.43 -5.70
CA GLU A 68 -2.77 -1.46 -5.30
C GLU A 68 -2.14 -0.08 -5.36
N TYR A 69 -2.90 0.88 -5.87
CA TYR A 69 -2.42 2.22 -6.09
C TYR A 69 -3.15 3.22 -5.21
N ASN A 70 -2.44 4.29 -4.86
CA ASN A 70 -2.93 5.41 -4.04
C ASN A 70 -3.75 4.94 -2.82
N VAL A 71 -3.13 4.12 -1.98
CA VAL A 71 -3.77 3.46 -0.85
C VAL A 71 -3.66 4.34 0.39
N ALA A 72 -4.80 4.76 0.93
CA ALA A 72 -4.89 5.56 2.15
C ALA A 72 -4.58 4.73 3.42
N PRO A 73 -4.10 5.35 4.50
CA PRO A 73 -4.05 4.71 5.81
C PRO A 73 -5.46 4.49 6.38
N GLY A 74 -5.61 3.47 7.21
CA GLY A 74 -6.81 3.25 8.01
C GLY A 74 -7.18 1.77 8.17
N ASP A 75 -8.39 1.56 8.67
CA ASP A 75 -8.92 0.22 8.93
C ASP A 75 -10.03 -0.20 7.96
N ALA A 76 -10.44 0.64 7.01
CA ALA A 76 -11.50 0.30 6.06
C ALA A 76 -11.02 -0.67 4.97
N PRO A 77 -11.92 -1.36 4.25
CA PRO A 77 -11.52 -2.07 3.03
C PRO A 77 -10.88 -1.10 2.04
N GLY A 78 -9.73 -1.48 1.50
CA GLY A 78 -8.93 -0.65 0.59
C GLY A 78 -7.91 0.26 1.26
N THR A 79 -7.63 0.09 2.56
CA THR A 79 -6.63 0.90 3.29
C THR A 79 -5.46 0.07 3.79
N TRP A 80 -4.41 0.77 4.24
CA TRP A 80 -3.25 0.16 4.89
C TRP A 80 -3.11 0.56 6.37
N HIS A 81 -2.48 -0.29 7.18
CA HIS A 81 -2.07 0.04 8.54
C HIS A 81 -0.73 -0.63 8.88
N TRP A 82 -0.02 -0.10 9.88
CA TRP A 82 1.20 -0.74 10.38
C TRP A 82 0.88 -2.09 11.01
N PRO A 83 1.76 -3.09 10.88
CA PRO A 83 1.62 -4.32 11.64
C PRO A 83 1.56 -4.00 13.14
N VAL A 84 0.51 -4.42 13.81
CA VAL A 84 0.45 -4.34 15.26
C VAL A 84 1.44 -5.38 15.79
N THR A 85 2.45 -4.95 16.54
CA THR A 85 3.30 -5.88 17.28
C THR A 85 2.39 -6.60 18.27
N ALA A 86 2.24 -7.92 18.13
CA ALA A 86 1.67 -8.71 19.21
C ALA A 86 2.61 -8.52 20.42
N GLY A 87 2.05 -7.99 21.51
CA GLY A 87 2.75 -7.86 22.79
C GLY A 87 3.05 -9.20 23.42
#